data_AF-A0A520BMM3-F1
#
_entry.id   AF-A0A520BMM3-F1
#
_cell.length_a   1.000
_cell.length_b   1.000
_cell.length_c   1.000
_cell.angle_alpha   90.00
_cell.angle_beta   90.00
_cell.angle_gamma   90.00
#
_symmetry.space_group_name_H-M   'P 1'
#
loop_
_entity.id
_entity.type
_entity.pdbx_description
1 polymer ?
#
loop_
_entity_poly.entity_id
_entity_poly.type
_entity_poly.pdbx_seq_one_letter_code
_entity_poly.pdbx_strand_id
1 'polypeptide(L)'
;MVSSSNLLVYNRSVFANNFKGLANDDHQTLPFEKGLFISNLNSSQFFPIDGQTGSPSISLAGVTIQMDGFLHTHSNALNQAPMFSPDDILLMTEVFIKGQAKDSNNLFFGIAHGYGPPYLMKVTNTTKFRKFAEKIRAMEKKEKKKDRFSDLYRTSFNKDDVTFNEKGFLDMLSREGAGNGLSLYRAENNDCKKWIKLERDNFSSSGISEIKCN
;
A
#
# COMPACT_ATOMS: atom_id res chain seq x y z
N MET A 1 -3.93 -11.54 24.12
CA MET A 1 -3.32 -12.21 22.96
C MET A 1 -3.99 -11.65 21.71
N VAL A 2 -3.27 -10.87 20.91
CA VAL A 2 -3.80 -10.37 19.63
C VAL A 2 -3.64 -11.51 18.62
N SER A 3 -4.77 -12.04 18.16
CA SER A 3 -4.83 -13.15 17.20
C SER A 3 -4.01 -12.86 15.95
N SER A 4 -3.06 -13.75 15.63
CA SER A 4 -2.30 -13.83 14.38
C SER A 4 -3.15 -14.22 13.16
N SER A 5 -4.48 -14.34 13.30
CA SER A 5 -5.39 -14.84 12.27
C SER A 5 -5.54 -13.97 11.01
N ASN A 6 -5.03 -12.74 11.00
CA ASN A 6 -5.28 -11.79 9.91
C ASN A 6 -4.20 -11.77 8.81
N LEU A 7 -3.08 -12.48 8.97
CA LEU A 7 -1.99 -12.54 7.97
C LEU A 7 -2.00 -13.82 7.12
N LEU A 8 -2.76 -14.84 7.53
CA LEU A 8 -2.90 -16.10 6.80
C LEU A 8 -3.40 -15.92 5.34
N VAL A 9 -4.02 -14.78 5.03
CA VAL A 9 -4.61 -14.54 3.72
C VAL A 9 -3.56 -14.23 2.64
N TYR A 10 -2.39 -13.69 3.01
CA TYR A 10 -1.33 -13.31 2.05
C TYR A 10 -0.33 -14.44 1.76
N ASN A 11 -0.40 -15.55 2.49
CA ASN A 11 0.44 -16.74 2.25
C ASN A 11 -0.16 -17.69 1.20
N ARG A 12 -1.23 -17.28 0.50
CA ARG A 12 -1.87 -18.08 -0.54
C ARG A 12 -1.04 -18.07 -1.81
N SER A 13 -0.78 -19.24 -2.39
CA SER A 13 0.01 -19.38 -3.61
C SER A 13 -0.49 -18.51 -4.76
N VAL A 14 -1.82 -18.41 -4.94
CA VAL A 14 -2.40 -17.59 -6.02
C VAL A 14 -2.16 -16.10 -5.80
N PHE A 15 -2.29 -15.62 -4.56
CA PHE A 15 -1.98 -14.22 -4.22
C PHE A 15 -0.50 -13.92 -4.47
N ALA A 16 0.38 -14.76 -3.91
CA ALA A 16 1.82 -14.62 -4.04
C ALA A 16 2.27 -14.62 -5.51
N ASN A 17 1.72 -15.53 -6.33
CA ASN A 17 2.04 -15.61 -7.76
C ASN A 17 1.57 -14.37 -8.53
N ASN A 18 0.37 -13.86 -8.26
CA ASN A 18 -0.15 -12.65 -8.89
C ASN A 18 0.69 -11.43 -8.52
N PHE A 19 1.03 -11.27 -7.24
CA PHE A 19 1.82 -10.13 -6.79
C PHE A 19 3.27 -10.21 -7.30
N LYS A 20 3.88 -11.40 -7.27
CA LYS A 20 5.18 -11.65 -7.92
C LYS A 20 5.14 -11.32 -9.42
N GLY A 21 4.05 -11.63 -10.11
CA GLY A 21 3.87 -11.27 -11.52
C GLY A 21 3.89 -9.77 -11.78
N LEU A 22 3.38 -8.96 -10.84
CA LEU A 22 3.51 -7.50 -10.88
C LEU A 22 4.95 -7.06 -10.56
N ALA A 23 5.66 -7.77 -9.69
CA ALA A 23 7.06 -7.52 -9.37
C ALA A 23 8.08 -7.93 -10.46
N ASN A 24 7.62 -8.26 -11.67
CA ASN A 24 8.49 -8.50 -12.82
C ASN A 24 9.00 -7.16 -13.41
N ASP A 25 10.29 -7.12 -13.76
CA ASP A 25 10.99 -5.95 -14.30
C ASP A 25 10.31 -5.38 -15.56
N ASP A 26 9.72 -6.24 -16.40
CA ASP A 26 9.01 -5.82 -17.61
C ASP A 26 7.82 -4.89 -17.30
N HIS A 27 7.12 -5.10 -16.19
CA HIS A 27 5.99 -4.25 -15.80
C HIS A 27 6.44 -2.93 -15.16
N GLN A 28 7.66 -2.88 -14.63
CA GLN A 28 8.20 -1.70 -13.97
C GLN A 28 8.87 -0.74 -14.95
N THR A 29 9.19 -1.20 -16.16
CA THR A 29 9.74 -0.37 -17.25
C THR A 29 8.67 0.27 -18.13
N LEU A 30 7.39 -0.12 -17.97
CA LEU A 30 6.28 0.47 -18.71
C LEU A 30 6.08 1.94 -18.33
N PRO A 31 5.69 2.82 -19.26
CA PRO A 31 5.42 4.23 -18.97
C PRO A 31 4.06 4.44 -18.27
N PHE A 32 3.55 3.43 -17.58
CA PHE A 32 2.31 3.41 -16.82
C PHE A 32 2.37 2.29 -15.78
N GLU A 33 1.52 2.38 -14.75
CA GLU A 33 1.38 1.34 -13.73
C GLU A 33 0.51 0.17 -14.21
N LYS A 34 0.83 -1.05 -13.77
CA LYS A 34 -0.03 -2.23 -13.92
C LYS A 34 -0.65 -2.55 -12.57
N GLY A 35 -1.90 -2.97 -12.54
CA GLY A 35 -2.60 -3.28 -11.30
C GLY A 35 -3.52 -4.49 -11.40
N LEU A 36 -3.91 -4.98 -10.22
CA LEU A 36 -4.86 -6.06 -10.01
C LEU A 36 -5.87 -5.61 -8.96
N PHE A 37 -7.11 -5.46 -9.41
CA PHE A 37 -8.26 -5.33 -8.54
C PHE A 37 -8.68 -6.69 -8.01
N ILE A 38 -8.89 -6.82 -6.69
CA ILE A 38 -9.22 -8.09 -6.05
C ILE A 38 -10.65 -8.04 -5.53
N SER A 39 -11.61 -8.59 -6.28
CA SER A 39 -13.02 -8.62 -5.85
C SER A 39 -13.26 -9.63 -4.72
N ASN A 40 -12.49 -10.72 -4.73
CA ASN A 40 -12.63 -11.80 -3.78
C ASN A 40 -11.31 -12.58 -3.67
N LEU A 41 -10.57 -12.32 -2.61
CA LEU A 41 -9.32 -12.99 -2.28
C LEU A 41 -9.56 -14.47 -1.90
N ASN A 42 -10.75 -14.80 -1.38
CA ASN A 42 -11.08 -16.17 -1.02
C ASN A 42 -11.23 -17.10 -2.23
N SER A 43 -11.85 -16.60 -3.29
CA SER A 43 -12.03 -17.32 -4.56
C SER A 43 -10.99 -16.93 -5.62
N SER A 44 -9.93 -16.23 -5.22
CA SER A 44 -8.84 -15.80 -6.12
C SER A 44 -9.33 -15.05 -7.36
N GLN A 45 -10.27 -14.12 -7.19
CA GLN A 45 -10.78 -13.30 -8.29
C GLN A 45 -9.97 -12.00 -8.40
N PHE A 46 -9.09 -11.96 -9.40
CA PHE A 46 -8.23 -10.83 -9.73
C PHE A 46 -8.62 -10.31 -11.12
N PHE A 47 -8.70 -8.98 -11.26
CA PHE A 47 -9.02 -8.30 -12.50
C PHE A 47 -7.88 -7.34 -12.85
N PRO A 48 -7.22 -7.49 -14.00
CA PRO A 48 -6.17 -6.58 -14.43
C PRO A 48 -6.73 -5.19 -14.69
N ILE A 49 -5.98 -4.18 -14.28
CA ILE A 49 -6.25 -2.77 -14.55
C ILE A 49 -4.94 -2.12 -14.98
N ASP A 50 -4.98 -1.37 -16.06
CA ASP A 50 -3.83 -0.61 -16.54
C ASP A 50 -3.99 0.87 -16.16
N GLY A 51 -2.87 1.47 -15.76
CA GLY A 51 -2.75 2.92 -15.63
C GLY A 51 -2.72 3.59 -17.00
N GLN A 52 -2.73 4.92 -16.96
CA GLN A 52 -2.59 5.73 -18.17
C GLN A 52 -1.11 5.99 -18.46
N THR A 53 -0.71 5.91 -19.73
CA THR A 53 0.63 6.30 -20.17
C THR A 53 0.98 7.72 -19.72
N GLY A 54 2.15 7.88 -19.09
CA GLY A 54 2.64 9.14 -18.53
C GLY A 54 2.01 9.52 -17.19
N SER A 55 1.14 8.68 -16.61
CA SER A 55 0.50 8.93 -15.32
C SER A 55 1.01 7.96 -14.24
N PRO A 56 1.55 8.45 -13.12
CA PRO A 56 2.00 7.63 -12.00
C PRO A 56 0.82 7.26 -11.08
N SER A 57 -0.27 6.77 -11.66
CA SER A 57 -1.45 6.34 -10.91
C SER A 57 -2.37 5.43 -11.72
N ILE A 58 -3.10 4.58 -11.00
CA ILE A 58 -4.25 3.82 -11.52
C ILE A 58 -5.55 4.43 -11.00
N SER A 59 -6.51 4.57 -11.90
CA SER A 59 -7.88 4.96 -11.55
C SER A 59 -8.75 3.73 -11.32
N LEU A 60 -9.48 3.72 -10.22
CA LEU A 60 -10.57 2.76 -9.99
C LEU A 60 -11.94 3.33 -10.40
N ALA A 61 -11.96 4.39 -11.21
CA ALA A 61 -13.20 4.95 -11.75
C ALA A 61 -13.95 3.89 -12.58
N GLY A 62 -15.22 3.66 -12.26
CA GLY A 62 -16.05 2.64 -12.91
C GLY A 62 -16.04 1.27 -12.22
N VAL A 63 -15.17 1.05 -11.22
CA VAL A 63 -15.27 -0.13 -10.35
C VAL A 63 -16.46 0.05 -9.40
N THR A 64 -17.54 -0.67 -9.66
CA THR A 64 -18.80 -0.59 -8.89
C THR A 64 -18.97 -1.70 -7.87
N ILE A 65 -18.14 -2.74 -7.93
CA ILE A 65 -18.18 -3.88 -7.01
C ILE A 65 -17.24 -3.66 -5.82
N GLN A 66 -17.57 -4.30 -4.70
CA GLN A 66 -16.72 -4.30 -3.52
C GLN A 66 -15.42 -5.10 -3.74
N MET A 67 -14.39 -4.76 -2.97
CA MET A 67 -13.04 -5.32 -3.12
C MET A 67 -12.44 -5.74 -1.79
N ASP A 68 -11.62 -6.78 -1.82
CA ASP A 68 -10.77 -7.18 -0.69
C ASP A 68 -9.45 -6.39 -0.69
N GLY A 69 -8.97 -5.98 -1.86
CA GLY A 69 -7.76 -5.19 -1.97
C GLY A 69 -7.39 -4.82 -3.40
N PHE A 70 -6.25 -4.14 -3.50
CA PHE A 70 -5.68 -3.65 -4.76
C PHE A 70 -4.18 -3.88 -4.75
N LEU A 71 -3.61 -4.35 -5.85
CA LEU A 71 -2.16 -4.46 -6.04
C LEU A 71 -1.78 -3.62 -7.25
N HIS A 72 -0.65 -2.95 -7.23
CA HIS A 72 -0.12 -2.25 -8.40
C HIS A 72 1.40 -2.20 -8.44
N THR A 73 1.93 -1.81 -9.60
CA THR A 73 3.34 -1.51 -9.78
C THR A 73 3.58 -0.02 -9.66
N HIS A 74 4.75 0.35 -9.12
CA HIS A 74 5.35 1.65 -9.36
C HIS A 74 6.31 1.52 -10.55
N SER A 75 6.18 2.43 -11.51
CA SER A 75 6.98 2.45 -12.72
C SER A 75 8.29 3.20 -12.52
N ASN A 76 9.40 2.53 -12.86
CA ASN A 76 10.73 3.13 -12.95
C ASN A 76 10.79 4.17 -14.07
N ALA A 77 10.04 3.98 -15.16
CA ALA A 77 9.97 4.95 -16.26
C ALA A 77 9.32 6.28 -15.84
N LEU A 78 8.56 6.27 -14.73
CA LEU A 78 7.94 7.45 -14.13
C LEU A 78 8.69 7.94 -12.89
N ASN A 79 9.87 7.39 -12.58
CA ASN A 79 10.69 7.71 -11.40
C ASN A 79 9.89 7.67 -10.08
N GLN A 80 9.00 6.69 -9.94
CA GLN A 80 8.22 6.55 -8.73
C GLN A 80 9.06 5.98 -7.59
N ALA A 81 8.85 6.50 -6.38
CA ALA A 81 9.58 6.03 -5.22
C ALA A 81 9.15 4.61 -4.84
N PRO A 82 10.02 3.81 -4.20
CA PRO A 82 9.73 2.43 -3.79
C PRO A 82 8.82 2.34 -2.55
N MET A 83 7.81 3.21 -2.45
CA MET A 83 6.91 3.31 -1.30
C MET A 83 5.57 3.92 -1.72
N PHE A 84 4.50 3.57 -1.01
CA PHE A 84 3.13 4.01 -1.33
C PHE A 84 3.06 5.53 -1.45
N SER A 85 2.53 5.98 -2.59
CA SER A 85 2.34 7.37 -2.92
C SER A 85 1.21 8.01 -2.08
N PRO A 86 1.16 9.36 -2.03
CA PRO A 86 0.00 10.07 -1.52
C PRO A 86 -1.30 9.63 -2.18
N ASP A 87 -1.27 9.41 -3.50
CA ASP A 87 -2.43 9.03 -4.29
C ASP A 87 -2.95 7.64 -3.87
N ASP A 88 -2.06 6.71 -3.48
CA ASP A 88 -2.44 5.40 -2.93
C ASP A 88 -3.19 5.50 -1.60
N ILE A 89 -2.72 6.35 -0.70
CA ILE A 89 -3.37 6.59 0.60
C ILE A 89 -4.73 7.24 0.38
N LEU A 90 -4.82 8.23 -0.50
CA LEU A 90 -6.08 8.88 -0.84
C LEU A 90 -7.06 7.89 -1.44
N LEU A 91 -6.62 7.04 -2.37
CA LEU A 91 -7.44 6.00 -2.98
C LEU A 91 -7.95 5.00 -1.93
N MET A 92 -7.08 4.52 -1.03
CA MET A 92 -7.49 3.60 0.04
C MET A 92 -8.52 4.25 0.98
N THR A 93 -8.35 5.53 1.31
CA THR A 93 -9.31 6.26 2.16
C THR A 93 -10.66 6.44 1.46
N GLU A 94 -10.65 6.68 0.16
CA GLU A 94 -11.86 6.80 -0.66
C GLU A 94 -12.61 5.46 -0.72
N VAL A 95 -11.91 4.37 -1.03
CA VAL A 95 -12.46 3.00 -1.05
C VAL A 95 -13.11 2.66 0.30
N PHE A 96 -12.44 2.99 1.39
CA PHE A 96 -12.94 2.74 2.74
C PHE A 96 -14.19 3.56 3.07
N ILE A 97 -14.17 4.87 2.81
CA ILE A 97 -15.29 5.77 3.16
C ILE A 97 -16.51 5.52 2.28
N LYS A 98 -16.32 5.18 1.00
CA LYS A 98 -17.40 4.84 0.07
C LYS A 98 -18.02 3.46 0.32
N GLY A 99 -17.49 2.68 1.27
CA GLY A 99 -17.98 1.32 1.55
C GLY A 99 -17.66 0.32 0.43
N GLN A 100 -16.66 0.62 -0.40
CA GLN A 100 -16.20 -0.26 -1.48
C GLN A 100 -15.26 -1.36 -0.96
N ALA A 101 -14.77 -1.26 0.27
CA ALA A 101 -14.11 -2.37 0.95
C ALA A 101 -15.13 -3.43 1.35
N LYS A 102 -14.96 -4.66 0.85
CA LYS A 102 -15.82 -5.81 1.17
C LYS A 102 -15.71 -6.20 2.64
N ASP A 103 -14.48 -6.25 3.16
CA ASP A 103 -14.20 -6.31 4.59
C ASP A 103 -13.27 -5.16 4.97
N SER A 104 -13.84 -4.14 5.61
CA SER A 104 -13.09 -2.96 6.07
C SER A 104 -11.97 -3.30 7.06
N ASN A 105 -12.07 -4.41 7.82
CA ASN A 105 -11.02 -4.83 8.75
C ASN A 105 -9.84 -5.54 8.06
N ASN A 106 -10.02 -5.92 6.80
CA ASN A 106 -9.02 -6.65 6.03
C ASN A 106 -8.63 -5.96 4.73
N LEU A 107 -9.15 -4.76 4.43
CA LEU A 107 -8.76 -3.97 3.27
C LEU A 107 -7.23 -3.76 3.25
N PHE A 108 -6.63 -4.05 2.10
CA PHE A 108 -5.21 -3.89 1.88
C PHE A 108 -4.88 -3.40 0.47
N PHE A 109 -3.79 -2.65 0.38
CA PHE A 109 -3.18 -2.20 -0.87
C PHE A 109 -1.76 -2.76 -0.93
N GLY A 110 -1.29 -3.12 -2.11
CA GLY A 110 0.06 -3.65 -2.31
C GLY A 110 0.79 -2.97 -3.45
N ILE A 111 2.07 -2.72 -3.26
CA ILE A 111 2.95 -2.17 -4.29
C ILE A 111 4.11 -3.09 -4.60
N ALA A 112 4.39 -3.27 -5.89
CA ALA A 112 5.62 -3.82 -6.40
C ALA A 112 6.45 -2.72 -7.07
N HIS A 113 7.77 -2.73 -6.88
CA HIS A 113 8.68 -1.71 -7.42
C HIS A 113 10.06 -2.33 -7.71
N GLY A 114 10.92 -1.64 -8.47
CA GLY A 114 12.19 -2.18 -8.95
C GLY A 114 13.39 -2.10 -8.02
N TYR A 115 13.17 -1.71 -6.77
CA TYR A 115 14.25 -1.38 -5.83
C TYR A 115 14.27 -2.31 -4.60
N GLY A 116 13.55 -3.43 -4.63
CA GLY A 116 13.50 -4.35 -3.49
C GLY A 116 12.18 -5.14 -3.39
N PRO A 117 11.93 -5.74 -2.21
CA PRO A 117 10.75 -6.55 -1.98
C PRO A 117 9.46 -5.72 -1.98
N PRO A 118 8.33 -6.29 -2.46
CA PRO A 118 7.03 -5.65 -2.42
C PRO A 118 6.54 -5.29 -1.01
N TYR A 119 5.64 -4.31 -0.93
CA TYR A 119 5.00 -3.89 0.31
C TYR A 119 3.49 -4.11 0.30
N LEU A 120 2.92 -4.32 1.49
CA LEU A 120 1.48 -4.21 1.76
C LEU A 120 1.22 -3.13 2.79
N MET A 121 0.18 -2.34 2.55
CA MET A 121 -0.46 -1.46 3.52
C MET A 121 -1.83 -2.04 3.84
N LYS A 122 -2.12 -2.25 5.12
CA LYS A 122 -3.36 -2.89 5.56
C LYS A 122 -4.06 -2.08 6.65
N VAL A 123 -5.38 -2.02 6.61
CA VAL A 123 -6.19 -1.54 7.74
C VAL A 123 -6.10 -2.55 8.89
N THR A 124 -5.59 -2.11 10.03
CA THR A 124 -5.48 -2.95 11.24
C THR A 124 -6.34 -2.46 12.39
N ASN A 125 -6.86 -1.22 12.31
CA ASN A 125 -7.88 -0.71 13.21
C ASN A 125 -8.84 0.20 12.44
N THR A 126 -10.03 -0.31 12.13
CA THR A 126 -11.04 0.39 11.33
C THR A 126 -11.54 1.67 11.97
N THR A 127 -11.68 1.72 13.29
CA THR A 127 -12.10 2.94 14.00
C THR A 127 -11.07 4.05 13.87
N LYS A 128 -9.78 3.75 14.06
CA LYS A 128 -8.70 4.73 13.89
C LYS A 128 -8.53 5.13 12.43
N PHE A 129 -8.58 4.16 11.51
CA PHE A 129 -8.48 4.44 10.08
C PHE A 129 -9.65 5.28 9.57
N ARG A 130 -10.88 5.04 10.05
CA ARG A 130 -12.04 5.90 9.76
C ARG A 130 -11.81 7.34 10.17
N LYS A 131 -11.30 7.59 11.38
CA LYS A 131 -10.99 8.96 11.83
C LYS A 131 -9.97 9.65 10.93
N PHE A 132 -8.93 8.92 10.52
CA PHE A 132 -7.92 9.40 9.58
C PHE A 132 -8.53 9.71 8.19
N ALA A 133 -9.30 8.78 7.62
CA ALA A 133 -9.94 8.94 6.32
C ALA A 133 -10.95 10.10 6.32
N GLU A 134 -11.71 10.28 7.40
CA GLU A 134 -12.64 11.41 7.56
C GLU A 134 -11.91 12.76 7.62
N LYS A 135 -10.78 12.82 8.32
CA LYS A 135 -9.92 14.02 8.35
C LYS A 135 -9.40 14.38 6.96
N ILE A 136 -9.03 13.38 6.15
CA ILE A 136 -8.65 13.59 4.74
C ILE A 136 -9.85 14.07 3.91
N ARG A 137 -11.00 13.41 4.06
CA ARG A 137 -12.23 13.75 3.32
C ARG A 137 -12.64 15.21 3.55
N ALA A 138 -12.58 15.66 4.81
CA ALA A 138 -12.95 17.01 5.23
C ALA A 138 -12.03 18.13 4.72
N MET A 139 -10.87 17.81 4.11
CA MET A 139 -10.03 18.84 3.51
C MET A 139 -10.66 19.33 2.20
N GLU A 140 -10.93 20.63 2.10
CA GLU A 140 -11.77 21.20 1.03
C GLU A 140 -11.16 21.17 -0.39
N LYS A 141 -9.83 21.12 -0.52
CA LYS A 141 -9.15 21.19 -1.84
C LYS A 141 -8.30 19.96 -2.11
N LYS A 142 -8.42 19.38 -3.31
CA LYS A 142 -7.65 18.19 -3.74
C LYS A 142 -6.15 18.48 -3.74
N GLU A 143 -5.77 19.69 -4.11
CA GLU A 143 -4.39 20.19 -4.11
C GLU A 143 -3.83 20.23 -2.69
N LYS A 144 -4.60 20.76 -1.71
CA LYS A 144 -4.19 20.76 -0.29
C LYS A 144 -4.04 19.35 0.28
N LYS A 145 -4.83 18.38 -0.18
CA LYS A 145 -4.67 16.95 0.20
C LYS A 145 -3.34 16.43 -0.34
N LYS A 146 -3.07 16.66 -1.63
CA LYS A 146 -1.87 16.19 -2.30
C LYS A 146 -0.62 16.87 -1.73
N ASP A 147 -0.60 18.18 -1.54
CA ASP A 147 0.55 18.93 -1.01
C ASP A 147 0.97 18.44 0.38
N ARG A 148 -0.01 18.20 1.27
CA ARG A 148 0.22 17.73 2.63
C ARG A 148 1.00 16.41 2.69
N PHE A 149 0.74 15.51 1.76
CA PHE A 149 1.45 14.23 1.65
C PHE A 149 2.64 14.30 0.68
N SER A 150 2.62 15.16 -0.33
CA SER A 150 3.64 15.27 -1.38
C SER A 150 4.92 15.93 -0.89
N ASP A 151 4.84 16.90 0.02
CA ASP A 151 6.04 17.51 0.60
C ASP A 151 6.84 16.48 1.40
N LEU A 152 6.15 15.67 2.21
CA LEU A 152 6.75 14.52 2.89
C LEU A 152 7.25 13.51 1.88
N TYR A 153 6.46 13.22 0.84
CA TYR A 153 6.81 12.19 -0.13
C TYR A 153 8.10 12.48 -0.88
N ARG A 154 8.24 13.72 -1.37
CA ARG A 154 9.40 14.14 -2.14
C ARG A 154 10.68 14.23 -1.29
N THR A 155 10.57 14.53 0.00
CA THR A 155 11.74 14.65 0.89
C THR A 155 12.14 13.34 1.57
N SER A 156 11.24 12.37 1.66
CA SER A 156 11.41 11.17 2.50
C SER A 156 11.53 9.85 1.75
N PHE A 157 11.26 9.79 0.43
CA PHE A 157 11.23 8.52 -0.31
C PHE A 157 12.20 8.43 -1.50
N ASN A 158 13.10 9.40 -1.66
CA ASN A 158 13.94 9.52 -2.85
C ASN A 158 15.39 9.07 -2.62
N LYS A 159 15.61 7.83 -2.17
CA LYS A 159 16.94 7.21 -2.09
C LYS A 159 16.90 5.70 -2.30
N ASP A 160 18.01 5.15 -2.79
CA ASP A 160 18.36 3.71 -2.81
C ASP A 160 18.45 3.07 -1.39
N ASP A 161 17.90 3.73 -0.37
CA ASP A 161 17.90 3.31 1.02
C ASP A 161 16.49 2.88 1.44
N VAL A 162 16.29 1.56 1.44
CA VAL A 162 15.06 0.89 1.86
C VAL A 162 14.65 1.31 3.28
N THR A 163 15.58 1.36 4.23
CA THR A 163 15.27 1.65 5.64
C THR A 163 14.84 3.10 5.81
N PHE A 164 15.47 4.03 5.08
CA PHE A 164 15.07 5.43 5.05
C PHE A 164 13.64 5.61 4.52
N ASN A 165 13.31 4.92 3.42
CA ASN A 165 11.99 5.00 2.80
C ASN A 165 10.91 4.42 3.73
N GLU A 166 11.15 3.28 4.36
CA GLU A 166 10.22 2.68 5.31
C GLU A 166 9.99 3.58 6.53
N LYS A 167 11.07 4.15 7.09
CA LYS A 167 11.00 5.06 8.23
C LYS A 167 10.19 6.30 7.88
N GLY A 168 10.48 6.91 6.72
CA GLY A 168 9.75 8.07 6.22
C GLY A 168 8.24 7.80 6.10
N PHE A 169 7.87 6.58 5.71
CA PHE A 169 6.48 6.21 5.48
C PHE A 169 5.74 6.07 6.79
N LEU A 170 6.35 5.36 7.73
CA LEU A 170 5.81 5.18 9.05
C LEU A 170 5.75 6.51 9.83
N ASP A 171 6.73 7.41 9.65
CA ASP A 171 6.71 8.77 10.21
C ASP A 171 5.57 9.60 9.63
N MET A 172 5.35 9.52 8.32
CA MET A 172 4.21 10.17 7.65
C MET A 172 2.88 9.64 8.20
N LEU A 173 2.70 8.31 8.28
CA LEU A 173 1.48 7.72 8.85
C LEU A 173 1.25 8.19 10.30
N SER A 174 2.30 8.22 11.11
CA SER A 174 2.25 8.68 12.50
C SER A 174 1.84 10.16 12.59
N ARG A 175 2.55 11.04 11.88
CA ARG A 175 2.30 12.50 11.85
C ARG A 175 0.88 12.83 11.38
N GLU A 176 0.36 12.05 10.44
CA GLU A 176 -0.94 12.30 9.83
C GLU A 176 -2.12 11.74 10.64
N GLY A 177 -1.83 10.96 11.70
CA GLY A 177 -2.82 10.34 12.56
C GLY A 177 -3.37 9.02 12.01
N ALA A 178 -2.75 8.47 10.96
CA ALA A 178 -2.97 7.11 10.50
C ALA A 178 -2.21 6.07 11.33
N GLY A 179 -1.24 6.51 12.14
CA GLY A 179 -0.49 5.66 13.06
C GLY A 179 -1.45 4.84 13.93
N ASN A 180 -1.34 3.52 13.86
CA ASN A 180 -2.22 2.52 14.50
C ASN A 180 -3.58 2.27 13.84
N GLY A 181 -3.93 2.94 12.74
CA GLY A 181 -5.06 2.60 11.87
C GLY A 181 -4.62 1.74 10.68
N LEU A 182 -3.43 2.01 10.18
CA LEU A 182 -2.76 1.26 9.12
C LEU A 182 -1.51 0.56 9.65
N SER A 183 -1.11 -0.51 8.98
CA SER A 183 0.18 -1.19 9.19
C SER A 183 0.86 -1.44 7.85
N LEU A 184 2.18 -1.29 7.84
CA LEU A 184 3.05 -1.59 6.71
C LEU A 184 3.66 -2.97 6.90
N TYR A 185 3.71 -3.73 5.81
CA TYR A 185 4.35 -5.04 5.74
C TYR A 185 5.28 -5.05 4.54
N ARG A 186 6.49 -5.57 4.73
CA ARG A 186 7.46 -5.85 3.67
C ARG A 186 7.49 -7.35 3.42
N ALA A 187 7.54 -7.78 2.16
CA ALA A 187 7.79 -9.19 1.85
C ALA A 187 9.23 -9.58 2.26
N GLU A 188 9.45 -10.80 2.76
CA GLU A 188 10.83 -11.25 3.03
C GLU A 188 11.70 -11.26 1.76
N ASN A 189 11.07 -11.53 0.61
CA ASN A 189 11.67 -11.49 -0.71
C ASN A 189 10.58 -11.33 -1.80
N ASN A 190 10.98 -11.31 -3.07
CA ASN A 190 10.06 -11.10 -4.21
C ASN A 190 9.06 -12.27 -4.46
N ASP A 191 9.13 -13.36 -3.71
CA ASP A 191 8.16 -14.47 -3.78
C ASP A 191 6.81 -14.14 -3.15
N CYS A 192 6.71 -13.07 -2.36
CA CYS A 192 5.48 -12.62 -1.70
C CYS A 192 4.82 -13.67 -0.79
N LYS A 193 5.58 -14.65 -0.28
CA LYS A 193 5.06 -15.77 0.54
C LYS A 193 5.17 -15.55 2.04
N LYS A 194 5.99 -14.60 2.46
CA LYS A 194 6.28 -14.29 3.86
C LYS A 194 6.37 -12.80 4.05
N TRP A 195 5.85 -12.34 5.18
CA TRP A 195 5.67 -10.92 5.45
C TRP A 195 6.26 -10.55 6.80
N ILE A 196 6.94 -9.40 6.83
CA ILE A 196 7.49 -8.76 8.02
C ILE A 196 6.66 -7.51 8.25
N LYS A 197 6.01 -7.41 9.42
CA LYS A 197 5.36 -6.17 9.83
C LYS A 197 6.43 -5.18 10.28
N LEU A 198 6.32 -3.94 9.81
CA LEU A 198 7.21 -2.85 10.18
C LEU A 198 6.49 -1.89 11.14
N GLU A 199 7.15 -1.55 12.24
CA GLU A 199 6.65 -0.58 13.22
C GLU A 199 7.74 0.43 13.58
N ARG A 200 7.35 1.63 14.04
CA ARG A 200 8.33 2.60 14.52
C ARG A 200 8.83 2.20 15.89
N ASP A 201 10.15 2.14 16.00
CA ASP A 201 10.84 1.88 17.25
C ASP A 201 11.95 2.91 17.43
N ASN A 202 11.68 3.92 18.25
CA ASN A 202 12.63 5.00 18.56
C ASN A 202 13.82 4.53 19.41
N PHE A 203 13.81 3.29 19.90
CA PHE A 203 14.90 2.71 20.69
C PHE A 203 15.83 1.83 19.86
N SER A 204 15.42 1.44 18.65
CA SER A 204 16.27 0.73 17.69
C SER A 204 17.22 1.67 16.95
N SER A 205 18.38 1.17 16.52
CA SER A 205 19.35 1.95 15.73
C SER A 205 18.84 2.29 14.32
N SER A 206 17.98 1.46 13.75
CA SER A 206 17.29 1.69 12.46
C SER A 206 16.10 2.64 12.59
N GLY A 207 15.54 2.79 13.79
CA GLY A 207 14.25 3.44 14.00
C GLY A 207 13.04 2.54 13.67
N ILE A 208 13.24 1.27 13.29
CA ILE A 208 12.18 0.36 12.85
C ILE A 208 12.33 -0.97 13.59
N SER A 209 11.23 -1.48 14.14
CA SER A 209 11.13 -2.86 14.61
C SER A 209 10.49 -3.75 13.55
N GLU A 210 11.01 -4.96 13.44
CA GLU A 210 10.56 -5.98 12.48
C GLU A 210 9.88 -7.14 13.22
N ILE A 211 8.62 -7.40 12.90
CA ILE A 211 7.83 -8.47 13.51
C ILE A 211 7.46 -9.49 12.43
N LYS A 212 8.06 -10.68 12.50
CA LYS A 212 7.75 -11.77 11.58
C LYS A 212 6.32 -12.28 11.79
N CYS A 213 5.59 -12.46 10.69
CA CYS A 213 4.16 -12.73 10.71
C CYS A 213 3.78 -14.22 10.59
N ASN A 214 4.72 -15.13 10.89
CA ASN A 214 4.65 -16.58 10.70
C ASN A 214 3.26 -17.20 10.96
#